data_AF-A0A7C5C3A1-F1
#
_entry.id   AF-A0A7C5C3A1-F1
#
_cell.length_a   1.000
_cell.length_b   1.000
_cell.length_c   1.000
_cell.angle_alpha   90.00
_cell.angle_beta   90.00
_cell.angle_gamma   90.00
#
_symmetry.space_group_name_H-M   'P 1'
#
loop_
_entity.id
_entity.type
_entity.pdbx_description
1 polymer ?
#
loop_
_entity_poly.entity_id
_entity_poly.type
_entity_poly.pdbx_seq_one_letter_code
_entity_poly.pdbx_strand_id
1 'polypeptide(L)'
;MSFKSGFALVDNDRKLIREHAHQVREALFACTTEAQVECSVAFARYLSYAGLNSDNYWLFLRLVMTNNPWVIDELLHDREPRLLFSTIRPEQELIDAAFEAIYSRHPDEIYLPALEAVLGIIQNAYFDPDDGYRIRKFTIMDINTLGKFLQKDEGQDHPTNRLILDILDRMAHVGEYYGEPDKNVLSKQAFRVRYAYFDRTRDLVDAIPEPLLVRLNDRNGVQPDNDYAELAAKRKQRRRDSRGRFMKESPDASVSQASASPNPVLEGSTGTTGPEDRAPKPTAKTAPKDPAKPTPETGGPGATKASGPRTSPSKGSSKKKTK
;
A
#
# COMPACT_ATOMS: atom_id res chain seq x y z
N MET A 1 47.31 -8.00 -10.67
CA MET A 1 47.01 -7.94 -12.12
C MET A 1 46.18 -6.70 -12.36
N SER A 2 46.73 -5.71 -13.08
CA SER A 2 46.08 -4.43 -13.34
C SER A 2 45.21 -4.55 -14.58
N PHE A 3 43.89 -4.39 -14.42
CA PHE A 3 42.96 -4.29 -15.54
C PHE A 3 43.23 -2.96 -16.27
N LYS A 4 43.93 -3.02 -17.40
CA LYS A 4 43.99 -1.91 -18.35
C LYS A 4 42.60 -1.76 -18.96
N SER A 5 41.76 -0.88 -18.41
CA SER A 5 40.50 -0.48 -19.02
C SER A 5 40.79 0.29 -20.31
N GLY A 6 40.44 -0.28 -21.46
CA GLY A 6 40.48 0.39 -22.76
C GLY A 6 39.51 1.58 -22.78
N PHE A 7 40.08 2.78 -22.75
CA PHE A 7 39.40 4.06 -22.50
C PHE A 7 38.57 4.62 -23.69
N ALA A 8 38.36 3.85 -24.76
CA ALA A 8 37.55 4.27 -25.92
C ALA A 8 36.10 3.72 -25.90
N LEU A 9 35.77 2.82 -24.96
CA LEU A 9 34.41 2.29 -24.81
C LEU A 9 33.48 3.30 -24.10
N VAL A 10 33.97 4.05 -23.12
CA VAL A 10 33.09 4.80 -22.20
C VAL A 10 32.26 5.90 -22.88
N ASP A 11 32.83 6.66 -23.82
CA ASP A 11 32.08 7.74 -24.49
C ASP A 11 31.13 7.23 -25.58
N ASN A 12 31.54 6.19 -26.32
CA ASN A 12 30.70 5.52 -27.29
C ASN A 12 29.54 4.78 -26.59
N ASP A 13 29.78 4.13 -25.44
CA ASP A 13 28.75 3.47 -24.65
C ASP A 13 27.78 4.49 -24.05
N ARG A 14 28.27 5.62 -23.54
CA ARG A 14 27.41 6.72 -23.07
C ARG A 14 26.55 7.31 -24.17
N LYS A 15 27.08 7.35 -25.40
CA LYS A 15 26.33 7.80 -26.58
C LYS A 15 25.28 6.76 -26.96
N LEU A 16 25.65 5.48 -27.01
CA LEU A 16 24.75 4.36 -27.30
C LEU A 16 23.59 4.28 -26.30
N ILE A 17 23.87 4.38 -25.00
CA ILE A 17 22.83 4.39 -23.95
C ILE A 17 21.90 5.59 -24.12
N ARG A 18 22.43 6.77 -24.46
CA ARG A 18 21.61 7.96 -24.70
C ARG A 18 20.73 7.81 -25.95
N GLU A 19 21.28 7.26 -27.03
CA GLU A 19 20.56 7.03 -28.29
C GLU A 19 19.45 5.99 -28.13
N HIS A 20 19.70 4.95 -27.33
CA HIS A 20 18.75 3.86 -27.07
C HIS A 20 18.01 3.99 -25.73
N ALA A 21 18.05 5.16 -25.09
CA ALA A 21 17.51 5.37 -23.74
C ALA A 21 16.02 5.00 -23.62
N HIS A 22 15.23 5.26 -24.66
CA HIS A 22 13.82 4.90 -24.69
C HIS A 22 13.62 3.38 -24.62
N GLN A 23 14.37 2.62 -25.42
CA GLN A 23 14.25 1.16 -25.48
C GLN A 23 14.69 0.52 -24.17
N VAL A 24 15.78 1.02 -23.57
CA VAL A 24 16.25 0.56 -22.26
C VAL A 24 15.22 0.87 -21.17
N ARG A 25 14.66 2.08 -21.18
CA ARG A 25 13.62 2.49 -20.22
C ARG A 25 12.36 1.63 -20.35
N GLU A 26 11.93 1.37 -21.57
CA GLU A 26 10.76 0.53 -21.86
C GLU A 26 11.00 -0.91 -21.41
N ALA A 27 12.17 -1.47 -21.71
CA ALA A 27 12.56 -2.81 -21.29
C ALA A 27 12.54 -3.01 -19.76
N LEU A 28 12.93 -1.97 -19.00
CA LEU A 28 13.10 -2.03 -17.55
C LEU A 28 11.90 -1.57 -16.71
N PHE A 29 10.98 -0.79 -17.28
CA PHE A 29 9.93 -0.14 -16.49
C PHE A 29 8.51 -0.30 -17.05
N ALA A 30 8.34 -0.82 -18.27
CA ALA A 30 6.99 -0.99 -18.82
C ALA A 30 6.27 -2.22 -18.25
N CYS A 31 6.99 -3.33 -18.04
CA CYS A 31 6.45 -4.58 -17.48
C CYS A 31 5.17 -5.08 -18.19
N THR A 32 5.03 -4.83 -19.50
CA THR A 32 3.86 -5.23 -20.30
C THR A 32 4.03 -6.60 -20.96
N THR A 33 5.26 -7.12 -21.01
CA THR A 33 5.58 -8.46 -21.54
C THR A 33 6.39 -9.26 -20.53
N GLU A 34 6.36 -10.59 -20.63
CA GLU A 34 7.09 -11.52 -19.76
C GLU A 34 8.59 -11.18 -19.74
N ALA A 35 9.20 -10.96 -20.92
CA ALA A 35 10.60 -10.58 -21.05
C ALA A 35 10.94 -9.24 -20.36
N GLN A 36 10.04 -8.26 -20.39
CA GLN A 36 10.24 -6.99 -19.68
C GLN A 36 10.20 -7.20 -18.17
N VAL A 37 9.28 -8.03 -17.68
CA VAL A 37 9.20 -8.38 -16.26
C VAL A 37 10.49 -9.07 -15.82
N GLU A 38 11.01 -10.03 -16.58
CA GLU A 38 12.27 -10.70 -16.26
C GLU A 38 13.48 -9.76 -16.24
N CYS A 39 13.55 -8.84 -17.21
CA CYS A 39 14.57 -7.80 -17.26
C CYS A 39 14.49 -6.91 -16.01
N SER A 40 13.28 -6.51 -15.64
CA SER A 40 12.98 -5.67 -14.49
C SER A 40 13.29 -6.38 -13.17
N VAL A 41 12.95 -7.67 -13.03
CA VAL A 41 13.28 -8.50 -11.85
C VAL A 41 14.79 -8.68 -11.71
N ALA A 42 15.49 -8.96 -12.81
CA ALA A 42 16.95 -9.07 -12.80
C ALA A 42 17.62 -7.75 -12.40
N PHE A 43 17.09 -6.62 -12.89
CA PHE A 43 17.58 -5.30 -12.55
C PHE A 43 17.25 -4.89 -11.11
N ALA A 44 16.04 -5.20 -10.62
CA ALA A 44 15.63 -5.00 -9.24
C ALA A 44 16.55 -5.73 -8.26
N ARG A 45 16.92 -6.97 -8.58
CA ARG A 45 17.91 -7.73 -7.82
C ARG A 45 19.27 -7.03 -7.80
N TYR A 46 19.75 -6.57 -8.95
CA TYR A 46 21.01 -5.83 -9.02
C TYR A 46 20.98 -4.58 -8.15
N LEU A 47 19.90 -3.80 -8.21
CA LEU A 47 19.73 -2.60 -7.40
C LEU A 47 19.65 -2.91 -5.90
N SER A 48 18.92 -3.96 -5.50
CA SER A 48 18.88 -4.43 -4.12
C SER A 48 20.28 -4.68 -3.55
N TYR A 49 21.17 -5.32 -4.34
CA TYR A 49 22.56 -5.53 -3.95
C TYR A 49 23.39 -4.25 -3.93
N ALA A 50 23.18 -3.34 -4.89
CA ALA A 50 23.87 -2.05 -4.93
C ALA A 50 23.50 -1.16 -3.73
N GLY A 51 22.28 -1.33 -3.20
CA GLY A 51 21.77 -0.55 -2.08
C GLY A 51 21.22 0.81 -2.52
N LEU A 52 20.32 1.35 -1.70
CA LEU A 52 19.70 2.66 -1.95
C LEU A 52 20.63 3.79 -1.50
N ASN A 53 20.80 4.80 -2.34
CA ASN A 53 21.56 6.02 -2.05
C ASN A 53 20.92 7.25 -2.73
N SER A 54 21.49 8.44 -2.50
CA SER A 54 21.02 9.71 -3.05
C SER A 54 21.06 9.79 -4.58
N ASP A 55 21.87 8.96 -5.24
CA ASP A 55 22.11 9.05 -6.68
C ASP A 55 21.20 8.08 -7.46
N ASN A 56 20.73 7.01 -6.81
CA ASN A 56 19.97 5.94 -7.46
C ASN A 56 18.52 5.79 -6.97
N TYR A 57 18.06 6.59 -5.99
CA TYR A 57 16.72 6.43 -5.42
C TYR A 57 15.59 6.55 -6.46
N TRP A 58 15.77 7.35 -7.50
CA TRP A 58 14.81 7.46 -8.60
C TRP A 58 14.62 6.14 -9.34
N LEU A 59 15.66 5.30 -9.46
CA LEU A 59 15.53 3.97 -10.07
C LEU A 59 14.71 3.04 -9.19
N PHE A 60 14.92 3.08 -7.86
CA PHE A 60 14.12 2.33 -6.91
C PHE A 60 12.66 2.77 -6.97
N LEU A 61 12.40 4.08 -6.92
CA LEU A 61 11.05 4.62 -7.01
C LEU A 61 10.39 4.20 -8.31
N ARG A 62 11.10 4.28 -9.44
CA ARG A 62 10.55 3.88 -10.73
C ARG A 62 10.18 2.40 -10.79
N LEU A 63 10.97 1.51 -10.18
CA LEU A 63 10.61 0.10 -10.06
C LEU A 63 9.41 -0.13 -9.15
N VAL A 64 9.31 0.56 -8.02
CA VAL A 64 8.12 0.51 -7.15
C VAL A 64 6.87 0.97 -7.91
N MET A 65 6.99 2.03 -8.72
CA MET A 65 5.88 2.54 -9.54
C MET A 65 5.43 1.57 -10.65
N THR A 66 6.20 0.55 -11.01
CA THR A 66 5.74 -0.50 -11.94
C THR A 66 4.59 -1.31 -11.36
N ASN A 67 4.49 -1.39 -10.04
CA ASN A 67 3.46 -2.16 -9.32
C ASN A 67 3.40 -3.64 -9.68
N ASN A 68 4.47 -4.19 -10.27
CA ASN A 68 4.55 -5.60 -10.55
C ASN A 68 5.04 -6.34 -9.30
N PRO A 69 4.26 -7.29 -8.73
CA PRO A 69 4.63 -7.99 -7.50
C PRO A 69 6.00 -8.69 -7.57
N TRP A 70 6.35 -9.27 -8.73
CA TRP A 70 7.63 -9.97 -8.91
C TRP A 70 8.83 -9.03 -8.84
N VAL A 71 8.69 -7.84 -9.44
CA VAL A 71 9.73 -6.81 -9.45
C VAL A 71 9.91 -6.24 -8.04
N ILE A 72 8.80 -5.94 -7.36
CA ILE A 72 8.82 -5.29 -6.06
C ILE A 72 9.32 -6.23 -4.97
N ASP A 73 8.89 -7.49 -4.97
CA ASP A 73 9.38 -8.50 -4.04
C ASP A 73 10.90 -8.70 -4.17
N GLU A 74 11.41 -8.70 -5.40
CA GLU A 74 12.85 -8.84 -5.64
C GLU A 74 13.61 -7.53 -5.32
N LEU A 75 12.97 -6.36 -5.44
CA LEU A 75 13.58 -5.09 -5.03
C LEU A 75 13.73 -5.00 -3.51
N LEU A 76 12.70 -5.43 -2.77
CA LEU A 76 12.62 -5.34 -1.32
C LEU A 76 13.36 -6.49 -0.61
N HIS A 77 13.29 -7.70 -1.16
CA HIS A 77 13.68 -8.94 -0.48
C HIS A 77 13.13 -9.02 0.95
N ASP A 78 14.00 -8.95 1.96
CA ASP A 78 13.67 -9.08 3.38
C ASP A 78 13.52 -7.71 4.08
N ARG A 79 13.55 -6.60 3.34
CA ARG A 79 13.45 -5.25 3.91
C ARG A 79 12.00 -4.86 4.14
N GLU A 80 11.75 -4.11 5.22
CA GLU A 80 10.44 -3.52 5.46
C GLU A 80 10.12 -2.47 4.39
N PRO A 81 9.02 -2.60 3.63
CA PRO A 81 8.73 -1.72 2.49
C PRO A 81 8.63 -0.26 2.89
N ARG A 82 7.96 0.03 4.02
CA ARG A 82 7.82 1.36 4.60
C ARG A 82 9.15 2.08 4.85
N LEU A 83 10.20 1.33 5.17
CA LEU A 83 11.51 1.90 5.49
C LEU A 83 12.42 2.00 4.26
N LEU A 84 11.95 1.61 3.07
CA LEU A 84 12.79 1.57 1.87
C LEU A 84 13.49 2.91 1.63
N PHE A 85 12.76 4.03 1.67
CA PHE A 85 13.27 5.37 1.40
C PHE A 85 13.63 6.18 2.66
N SER A 86 13.68 5.57 3.85
CA SER A 86 13.87 6.32 5.10
C SER A 86 15.23 7.01 5.21
N THR A 87 16.23 6.54 4.44
CA THR A 87 17.58 7.13 4.40
C THR A 87 17.69 8.31 3.44
N ILE A 88 16.68 8.51 2.58
CA ILE A 88 16.67 9.57 1.57
C ILE A 88 15.99 10.80 2.16
N ARG A 89 16.60 11.97 1.94
CA ARG A 89 16.00 13.24 2.35
C ARG A 89 14.74 13.48 1.52
N PRO A 90 13.59 13.80 2.15
CA PRO A 90 12.38 14.12 1.41
C PRO A 90 12.57 15.44 0.67
N GLU A 91 12.65 15.37 -0.66
CA GLU A 91 12.66 16.52 -1.57
C GLU A 91 11.27 16.68 -2.20
N GLN A 92 10.94 17.89 -2.64
CA GLN A 92 9.62 18.18 -3.22
C GLN A 92 9.28 17.21 -4.37
N GLU A 93 10.21 16.97 -5.28
CA GLU A 93 10.01 16.09 -6.44
C GLU A 93 9.72 14.63 -6.03
N LEU A 94 10.38 14.13 -4.98
CA LEU A 94 10.17 12.79 -4.45
C LEU A 94 8.78 12.66 -3.82
N ILE A 95 8.33 13.69 -3.08
CA ILE A 95 6.99 13.73 -2.48
C ILE A 95 5.93 13.83 -3.58
N ASP A 96 6.16 14.63 -4.63
CA ASP A 96 5.30 14.76 -5.80
C ASP A 96 5.11 13.43 -6.51
N ALA A 97 6.20 12.73 -6.81
CA ALA A 97 6.13 11.40 -7.42
C ALA A 97 5.43 10.37 -6.51
N ALA A 98 5.59 10.46 -5.19
CA ALA A 98 4.90 9.59 -4.25
C ALA A 98 3.38 9.80 -4.28
N PHE A 99 2.92 11.04 -4.19
CA PHE A 99 1.48 11.31 -4.33
C PHE A 99 0.95 10.96 -5.71
N GLU A 100 1.69 11.22 -6.80
CA GLU A 100 1.30 10.84 -8.16
C GLU A 100 1.08 9.33 -8.30
N ALA A 101 1.95 8.52 -7.70
CA ALA A 101 1.81 7.06 -7.67
C ALA A 101 0.52 6.61 -6.97
N ILE A 102 0.11 7.31 -5.91
CA ILE A 102 -1.12 7.03 -5.17
C ILE A 102 -2.35 7.61 -5.88
N TYR A 103 -2.23 8.76 -6.55
CA TYR A 103 -3.31 9.40 -7.31
C TYR A 103 -3.77 8.55 -8.49
N SER A 104 -2.80 8.01 -9.24
CA SER A 104 -3.02 7.28 -10.48
C SER A 104 -3.68 5.91 -10.30
N ARG A 105 -3.83 5.43 -9.06
CA ARG A 105 -4.27 4.06 -8.75
C ARG A 105 -5.48 4.02 -7.82
N HIS A 106 -6.29 2.99 -7.96
CA HIS A 106 -7.39 2.70 -7.03
C HIS A 106 -6.92 1.88 -5.81
N PRO A 107 -7.69 1.83 -4.70
CA PRO A 107 -7.29 1.15 -3.46
C PRO A 107 -6.84 -0.30 -3.61
N ASP A 108 -7.50 -1.07 -4.48
CA ASP A 108 -7.24 -2.51 -4.68
C ASP A 108 -6.42 -2.79 -5.95
N GLU A 109 -5.92 -1.74 -6.60
CA GLU A 109 -5.07 -1.82 -7.79
C GLU A 109 -3.57 -1.80 -7.44
N ILE A 110 -3.22 -1.19 -6.31
CA ILE A 110 -1.83 -1.06 -5.87
C ILE A 110 -1.40 -2.28 -5.05
N TYR A 111 -0.24 -2.83 -5.37
CA TYR A 111 0.38 -3.90 -4.61
C TYR A 111 0.78 -3.39 -3.24
N LEU A 112 0.45 -4.14 -2.19
CA LEU A 112 0.53 -3.65 -0.81
C LEU A 112 1.94 -3.19 -0.38
N PRO A 113 3.02 -3.96 -0.63
CA PRO A 113 4.39 -3.49 -0.39
C PRO A 113 4.76 -2.22 -1.18
N ALA A 114 4.20 -2.04 -2.39
CA ALA A 114 4.42 -0.84 -3.18
C ALA A 114 3.79 0.38 -2.50
N LEU A 115 2.53 0.22 -2.06
CA LEU A 115 1.79 1.24 -1.32
C LEU A 115 2.52 1.62 -0.04
N GLU A 116 2.96 0.65 0.75
CA GLU A 116 3.70 0.91 1.99
C GLU A 116 5.02 1.65 1.76
N ALA A 117 5.76 1.31 0.70
CA ALA A 117 7.00 2.01 0.35
C ALA A 117 6.73 3.48 -0.02
N VAL A 118 5.67 3.75 -0.78
CA VAL A 118 5.29 5.11 -1.17
C VAL A 118 4.73 5.90 0.02
N LEU A 119 3.90 5.28 0.87
CA LEU A 119 3.42 5.89 2.10
C LEU A 119 4.56 6.17 3.08
N GLY A 120 5.62 5.36 3.10
CA GLY A 120 6.82 5.61 3.88
C GLY A 120 7.54 6.91 3.50
N ILE A 121 7.57 7.26 2.20
CA ILE A 121 8.09 8.56 1.73
C ILE A 121 7.26 9.71 2.33
N ILE A 122 5.93 9.60 2.25
CA ILE A 122 5.00 10.62 2.75
C ILE A 122 5.10 10.74 4.27
N GLN A 123 5.16 9.62 4.99
CA GLN A 123 5.33 9.60 6.44
C GLN A 123 6.63 10.29 6.86
N ASN A 124 7.75 10.03 6.16
CA ASN A 124 9.02 10.67 6.44
C ASN A 124 8.98 12.17 6.14
N ALA A 125 8.35 12.57 5.04
CA ALA A 125 8.22 13.96 4.63
C ALA A 125 7.38 14.81 5.60
N TYR A 126 6.31 14.24 6.15
CA TYR A 126 5.39 14.91 7.09
C TYR A 126 5.55 14.39 8.52
N PHE A 127 6.75 13.92 8.89
CA PHE A 127 7.05 13.55 10.27
C PHE A 127 6.78 14.74 11.20
N ASP A 128 7.32 15.91 10.83
CA ASP A 128 6.87 17.21 11.32
C ASP A 128 5.96 17.83 10.24
N PRO A 129 4.66 18.05 10.54
CA PRO A 129 3.70 18.50 9.53
C PRO A 129 3.96 19.92 9.03
N ASP A 130 4.51 20.82 9.86
CA ASP A 130 4.80 22.20 9.47
C ASP A 130 6.04 22.26 8.58
N ASP A 131 7.08 21.47 8.88
CA ASP A 131 8.27 21.37 8.02
C ASP A 131 7.97 20.66 6.70
N GLY A 132 7.20 19.56 6.74
CA GLY A 132 6.75 18.89 5.53
C GLY A 132 5.93 19.82 4.63
N TYR A 133 5.04 20.63 5.22
CA TYR A 133 4.26 21.64 4.49
C TYR A 133 5.13 22.73 3.87
N ARG A 134 6.26 23.08 4.48
CA ARG A 134 7.26 24.01 3.91
C ARG A 134 8.00 23.42 2.72
N ILE A 135 8.37 22.13 2.78
CA ILE A 135 9.05 21.43 1.67
C ILE A 135 8.09 21.29 0.49
N ARG A 136 6.88 20.76 0.74
CA ARG A 136 5.82 20.64 -0.25
C ARG A 136 4.47 20.83 0.43
N LYS A 137 3.74 21.87 -0.01
CA LYS A 137 2.35 22.09 0.41
C LYS A 137 1.47 20.94 -0.09
N PHE A 138 0.75 20.32 0.83
CA PHE A 138 -0.28 19.34 0.50
C PHE A 138 -1.65 20.02 0.40
N THR A 139 -2.53 19.38 -0.34
CA THR A 139 -3.88 19.85 -0.65
C THR A 139 -4.94 18.96 -0.01
N ILE A 140 -6.21 19.39 -0.03
CA ILE A 140 -7.34 18.54 0.36
C ILE A 140 -7.36 17.24 -0.45
N MET A 141 -6.97 17.30 -1.72
CA MET A 141 -6.94 16.16 -2.62
C MET A 141 -5.90 15.12 -2.20
N ASP A 142 -4.76 15.57 -1.65
CA ASP A 142 -3.71 14.70 -1.11
C ASP A 142 -4.23 13.94 0.11
N ILE A 143 -4.92 14.63 1.02
CA ILE A 143 -5.54 14.03 2.22
C ILE A 143 -6.60 13.00 1.84
N ASN A 144 -7.48 13.35 0.91
CA ASN A 144 -8.53 12.44 0.42
C ASN A 144 -7.95 11.19 -0.24
N THR A 145 -6.83 11.36 -0.95
CA THR A 145 -6.11 10.29 -1.63
C THR A 145 -5.35 9.38 -0.68
N LEU A 146 -4.93 9.85 0.49
CA LEU A 146 -4.47 8.98 1.57
C LEU A 146 -5.65 8.20 2.17
N GLY A 147 -6.74 8.91 2.46
CA GLY A 147 -7.93 8.33 3.09
C GLY A 147 -8.62 7.25 2.26
N LYS A 148 -8.54 7.28 0.92
CA LYS A 148 -9.21 6.27 0.07
C LYS A 148 -8.68 4.85 0.27
N PHE A 149 -7.45 4.68 0.76
CA PHE A 149 -6.87 3.35 1.04
C PHE A 149 -7.24 2.81 2.42
N LEU A 150 -7.96 3.58 3.25
CA LEU A 150 -8.45 3.08 4.53
C LEU A 150 -9.45 1.94 4.32
N GLN A 151 -9.21 0.84 5.03
CA GLN A 151 -10.07 -0.35 5.01
C GLN A 151 -10.96 -0.32 6.25
N LYS A 152 -12.23 0.05 6.08
CA LYS A 152 -13.19 0.19 7.19
C LYS A 152 -13.57 -1.15 7.83
N ASP A 153 -13.43 -2.24 7.08
CA ASP A 153 -13.68 -3.61 7.56
C ASP A 153 -12.55 -4.10 8.47
N GLU A 154 -11.36 -3.48 8.37
CA GLU A 154 -10.18 -3.82 9.14
C GLU A 154 -10.01 -2.89 10.34
N GLY A 155 -9.38 -3.40 11.39
CA GLY A 155 -9.08 -2.62 12.60
C GLY A 155 -8.04 -1.53 12.36
N GLN A 156 -7.91 -0.61 13.33
CA GLN A 156 -6.83 0.38 13.36
C GLN A 156 -5.42 -0.25 13.44
N ASP A 157 -5.34 -1.49 13.93
CA ASP A 157 -4.08 -2.22 14.13
C ASP A 157 -3.57 -2.84 12.82
N HIS A 158 -4.39 -2.88 11.77
CA HIS A 158 -3.97 -3.32 10.45
C HIS A 158 -2.81 -2.43 9.96
N PRO A 159 -1.69 -2.99 9.46
CA PRO A 159 -0.46 -2.25 9.19
C PRO A 159 -0.67 -1.04 8.26
N THR A 160 -1.49 -1.20 7.24
CA THR A 160 -1.82 -0.15 6.27
C THR A 160 -2.68 0.94 6.89
N ASN A 161 -3.73 0.58 7.63
CA ASN A 161 -4.59 1.54 8.31
C ASN A 161 -3.79 2.32 9.35
N ARG A 162 -2.97 1.63 10.14
CA ARG A 162 -2.08 2.26 11.12
C ARG A 162 -1.17 3.29 10.47
N LEU A 163 -0.54 2.97 9.34
CA LEU A 163 0.35 3.87 8.63
C LEU A 163 -0.39 5.11 8.10
N ILE A 164 -1.53 4.92 7.43
CA ILE A 164 -2.33 6.02 6.88
C ILE A 164 -2.88 6.90 8.00
N LEU A 165 -3.41 6.30 9.07
CA LEU A 165 -3.96 7.03 10.21
C LEU A 165 -2.88 7.82 10.96
N ASP A 166 -1.64 7.32 11.06
CA ASP A 166 -0.50 8.07 11.62
C ASP A 166 -0.14 9.28 10.75
N ILE A 167 -0.09 9.12 9.42
CA ILE A 167 0.16 10.23 8.49
C ILE A 167 -0.95 11.29 8.62
N LEU A 168 -2.21 10.87 8.60
CA LEU A 168 -3.36 11.77 8.75
C LEU A 168 -3.39 12.44 10.13
N ASP A 169 -2.93 11.77 11.19
CA ASP A 169 -2.82 12.36 12.52
C ASP A 169 -1.83 13.51 12.52
N ARG A 170 -0.63 13.29 11.99
CA ARG A 170 0.39 14.34 11.84
C ARG A 170 -0.14 15.50 11.01
N MET A 171 -0.76 15.22 9.86
CA MET A 171 -1.35 16.26 9.00
C MET A 171 -2.48 17.03 9.70
N ALA A 172 -3.21 16.43 10.63
CA ALA A 172 -4.22 17.12 11.42
C ALA A 172 -3.63 18.17 12.39
N HIS A 173 -2.34 18.09 12.71
CA HIS A 173 -1.63 19.05 13.56
C HIS A 173 -0.91 20.15 12.76
N VAL A 174 -1.09 20.22 11.43
CA VAL A 174 -0.50 21.31 10.63
C VAL A 174 -1.03 22.68 11.08
N GLY A 175 -0.14 23.63 11.34
CA GLY A 175 -0.52 24.98 11.77
C GLY A 175 -0.92 25.11 13.23
N GLU A 176 -0.60 24.12 14.08
CA GLU A 176 -0.82 24.21 15.53
C GLU A 176 -0.05 25.38 16.16
N TYR A 177 1.18 25.65 15.69
CA TYR A 177 2.00 26.76 16.18
C TYR A 177 1.68 28.10 15.52
N TYR A 178 1.34 28.07 14.23
CA TYR A 178 1.05 29.26 13.43
C TYR A 178 -0.30 29.07 12.74
N GLY A 179 -1.34 29.67 13.34
CA GLY A 179 -2.74 29.54 12.93
C GLY A 179 -3.08 30.20 11.61
N GLU A 180 -2.39 29.82 10.54
CA GLU A 180 -2.69 30.24 9.17
C GLU A 180 -4.04 29.66 8.74
N PRO A 181 -4.92 30.45 8.11
CA PRO A 181 -6.26 29.99 7.73
C PRO A 181 -6.21 28.80 6.77
N ASP A 182 -5.24 28.75 5.86
CA ASP A 182 -5.09 27.67 4.89
C ASP A 182 -4.73 26.34 5.58
N LYS A 183 -3.78 26.36 6.53
CA LYS A 183 -3.39 25.20 7.32
C LYS A 183 -4.56 24.67 8.15
N ASN A 184 -5.36 25.55 8.73
CA ASN A 184 -6.56 25.17 9.49
C ASN A 184 -7.58 24.41 8.64
N VAL A 185 -7.73 24.73 7.35
CA VAL A 185 -8.63 23.99 6.45
C VAL A 185 -8.11 22.58 6.22
N LEU A 186 -6.81 22.43 5.97
CA LEU A 186 -6.16 21.15 5.76
C LEU A 186 -6.20 20.26 7.01
N SER A 187 -5.85 20.82 8.17
CA SER A 187 -5.94 20.17 9.48
C SER A 187 -7.34 19.61 9.73
N LYS A 188 -8.38 20.45 9.53
CA LYS A 188 -9.78 20.03 9.69
C LYS A 188 -10.17 18.91 8.73
N GLN A 189 -9.68 18.93 7.50
CA GLN A 189 -9.98 17.88 6.53
C GLN A 189 -9.32 16.54 6.93
N ALA A 190 -8.04 16.56 7.33
CA ALA A 190 -7.36 15.36 7.82
C ALA A 190 -8.07 14.77 9.05
N PHE A 191 -8.50 15.63 9.98
CA PHE A 191 -9.29 15.22 11.12
C PHE A 191 -10.64 14.61 10.72
N ARG A 192 -11.36 15.21 9.75
CA ARG A 192 -12.65 14.68 9.25
C ARG A 192 -12.52 13.29 8.66
N VAL A 193 -11.49 13.04 7.86
CA VAL A 193 -11.23 11.72 7.27
C VAL A 193 -10.97 10.68 8.35
N ARG A 194 -10.12 10.99 9.35
CA ARG A 194 -9.89 10.10 10.49
C ARG A 194 -11.16 9.85 11.30
N TYR A 195 -11.93 10.90 11.56
CA TYR A 195 -13.17 10.79 12.31
C TYR A 195 -14.19 9.89 11.59
N ALA A 196 -14.33 10.04 10.27
CA ALA A 196 -15.19 9.18 9.45
C ALA A 196 -14.76 7.70 9.45
N TYR A 197 -13.48 7.42 9.67
CA TYR A 197 -12.99 6.04 9.85
C TYR A 197 -13.35 5.45 11.22
N PHE A 198 -13.14 6.20 12.31
CA PHE A 198 -13.37 5.71 13.67
C PHE A 198 -14.86 5.67 14.07
N ASP A 199 -15.69 6.51 13.46
CA ASP A 199 -17.12 6.59 13.76
C ASP A 199 -17.89 5.50 13.03
N ARG A 200 -18.52 4.60 13.79
CA ARG A 200 -19.36 3.53 13.23
C ARG A 200 -20.62 4.04 12.54
N THR A 201 -21.04 5.28 12.84
CA THR A 201 -22.25 5.88 12.29
C THR A 201 -22.01 6.66 11.00
N ARG A 202 -20.76 6.89 10.62
CA ARG A 202 -20.36 7.64 9.43
C ARG A 202 -19.64 6.76 8.44
N ASP A 203 -19.76 7.08 7.16
CA ASP A 203 -19.01 6.41 6.10
C ASP A 203 -17.88 7.30 5.59
N LEU A 204 -16.85 6.69 4.99
CA LEU A 204 -15.75 7.44 4.38
C LEU A 204 -16.26 8.37 3.26
N VAL A 205 -17.40 8.04 2.64
CA VAL A 205 -18.10 8.85 1.64
C VAL A 205 -18.52 10.22 2.20
N ASP A 206 -18.74 10.34 3.51
CA ASP A 206 -19.10 11.60 4.17
C ASP A 206 -17.93 12.59 4.21
N ALA A 207 -16.69 12.10 4.11
CA ALA A 207 -15.47 12.92 4.19
C ALA A 207 -14.70 12.99 2.86
N ILE A 208 -14.79 11.93 2.04
CA ILE A 208 -14.04 11.74 0.80
C ILE A 208 -15.03 11.63 -0.37
N PRO A 209 -14.80 12.34 -1.49
CA PRO A 209 -15.62 12.20 -2.68
C PRO A 209 -15.74 10.73 -3.15
N GLU A 210 -16.97 10.27 -3.39
CA GLU A 210 -17.30 8.91 -3.83
C GLU A 210 -16.46 8.39 -5.01
N PRO A 211 -16.13 9.19 -6.05
CA PRO A 211 -15.31 8.71 -7.17
C PRO A 211 -13.92 8.21 -6.76
N LEU A 212 -13.36 8.70 -5.65
CA LEU A 212 -12.04 8.25 -5.15
C LEU A 212 -12.12 6.94 -4.37
N LEU A 213 -13.31 6.56 -3.90
CA LEU A 213 -13.53 5.36 -3.08
C LEU A 213 -13.84 4.13 -3.92
N VAL A 214 -13.95 4.28 -5.25
CA VAL A 214 -14.15 3.15 -6.16
C VAL A 214 -12.96 2.21 -6.08
N ARG A 215 -13.25 0.97 -5.68
CA ARG A 215 -12.31 -0.15 -5.64
C ARG A 215 -12.31 -0.86 -6.99
N LEU A 216 -11.16 -0.91 -7.63
CA LEU A 216 -10.93 -1.69 -8.85
C LEU A 216 -9.86 -2.72 -8.53
N ASN A 217 -10.13 -3.98 -8.86
CA ASN A 217 -9.15 -5.03 -8.73
C ASN A 217 -8.02 -4.80 -9.73
N ASP A 218 -6.78 -5.02 -9.29
CA ASP A 218 -5.62 -5.02 -10.18
C ASP A 218 -5.85 -6.00 -11.34
N ARG A 219 -5.79 -5.47 -12.57
CA ARG A 219 -5.83 -6.29 -13.79
C ARG A 219 -4.42 -6.79 -14.06
N ASN A 220 -4.01 -7.75 -13.25
CA ASN A 220 -2.89 -8.67 -13.46
C ASN A 220 -1.57 -8.01 -13.88
N GLY A 221 -0.67 -7.80 -12.91
CA GLY A 221 0.76 -7.71 -13.22
C GLY A 221 1.19 -8.91 -14.06
N VAL A 222 1.76 -8.66 -15.24
CA VAL A 222 2.28 -9.69 -16.14
C VAL A 222 3.26 -10.57 -15.34
N GLN A 223 3.07 -11.88 -15.40
CA GLN A 223 3.96 -12.83 -14.74
C GLN A 223 5.18 -13.06 -15.64
N PRO A 224 6.36 -13.38 -15.08
CA PRO A 224 7.48 -13.85 -15.90
C PRO A 224 7.20 -15.25 -16.44
N ASP A 225 8.05 -15.75 -17.36
CA ASP A 225 7.90 -17.11 -17.87
C ASP A 225 7.94 -18.14 -16.72
N ASN A 226 7.24 -19.26 -16.90
CA ASN A 226 7.14 -20.31 -15.88
C ASN A 226 8.52 -20.77 -15.39
N ASP A 227 9.48 -20.94 -16.30
CA ASP A 227 10.86 -21.32 -15.99
C ASP A 227 11.54 -20.27 -15.08
N TYR A 228 11.31 -18.99 -15.34
CA TYR A 228 11.85 -17.91 -14.55
C TYR A 228 11.13 -17.78 -13.20
N ALA A 229 9.81 -17.95 -13.17
CA ALA A 229 8.99 -17.95 -11.96
C ALA A 229 9.46 -19.04 -10.99
N GLU A 230 9.73 -20.25 -11.50
CA GLU A 230 10.31 -21.33 -10.70
C GLU A 230 11.68 -20.98 -10.14
N LEU A 231 12.57 -20.37 -10.95
CA LEU A 231 13.88 -19.94 -10.49
C LEU A 231 13.77 -18.86 -9.41
N ALA A 232 12.86 -17.90 -9.55
CA ALA A 232 12.58 -16.87 -8.56
C ALA A 232 12.03 -17.49 -7.26
N ALA A 233 11.10 -18.44 -7.34
CA ALA A 233 10.55 -19.15 -6.19
C ALA A 233 11.62 -19.98 -5.46
N LYS A 234 12.43 -20.76 -6.20
CA LYS A 234 13.58 -21.52 -5.65
C LYS A 234 14.56 -20.58 -4.94
N ARG A 235 14.78 -19.37 -5.46
CA ARG A 235 15.63 -18.36 -4.81
C ARG A 235 15.02 -17.81 -3.53
N LYS A 236 13.72 -17.52 -3.49
CA LYS A 236 13.02 -17.08 -2.27
C LYS A 236 13.12 -18.13 -1.15
N GLN A 237 13.11 -19.42 -1.51
CA GLN A 237 13.23 -20.51 -0.55
C GLN A 237 14.65 -20.72 0.00
N ARG A 238 15.69 -20.24 -0.69
CA ARG A 238 17.07 -20.33 -0.22
C ARG A 238 17.26 -19.43 1.00
N ARG A 239 17.05 -20.02 2.17
CA ARG A 239 17.24 -19.38 3.47
C ARG A 239 18.63 -18.75 3.55
N ARG A 240 18.65 -17.49 3.95
CA ARG A 240 19.86 -16.80 4.38
C ARG A 240 20.04 -17.04 5.88
N ASP A 241 21.28 -17.26 6.29
CA ASP A 241 21.67 -17.28 7.69
C ASP A 241 21.32 -15.95 8.37
N SER A 242 21.34 -15.93 9.71
CA SER A 242 21.26 -14.69 10.52
C SER A 242 22.34 -13.64 10.17
N ARG A 243 23.34 -14.01 9.36
CA ARG A 243 24.39 -13.15 8.81
C ARG A 243 24.17 -12.74 7.35
N GLY A 244 22.99 -13.01 6.77
CA GLY A 244 22.65 -12.66 5.39
C GLY A 244 23.36 -13.48 4.31
N ARG A 245 24.07 -14.56 4.68
CA ARG A 245 24.72 -15.47 3.72
C ARG A 245 23.74 -16.54 3.27
N PHE A 246 23.75 -16.86 1.98
CA PHE A 246 22.99 -18.01 1.49
C PHE A 246 23.49 -19.29 2.16
N MET A 247 22.61 -20.01 2.86
CA MET A 247 22.94 -21.36 3.32
C MET A 247 23.14 -22.23 2.08
N LYS A 248 24.30 -22.91 1.99
CA LYS A 248 24.51 -23.93 0.98
C LYS A 248 23.61 -25.11 1.36
N GLU A 249 22.58 -25.37 0.54
CA GLU A 249 21.77 -26.57 0.67
C GLU A 249 22.72 -27.77 0.72
N SER A 250 22.68 -28.51 1.82
CA SER A 250 23.44 -29.75 1.95
C SER A 250 22.76 -30.77 1.04
N PRO A 251 23.49 -31.45 0.14
CA PRO A 251 22.89 -32.31 -0.89
C PRO A 251 22.18 -33.58 -0.38
N ASP A 252 22.07 -33.78 0.94
CA ASP A 252 21.70 -35.08 1.52
C ASP A 252 20.25 -35.21 2.01
N ALA A 253 19.38 -34.21 1.80
CA ALA A 253 18.02 -34.26 2.35
C ALA A 253 16.94 -34.84 1.41
N SER A 254 17.23 -35.15 0.15
CA SER A 254 16.22 -35.63 -0.82
C SER A 254 16.28 -37.13 -1.14
N VAL A 255 17.16 -37.91 -0.49
CA VAL A 255 17.29 -39.36 -0.74
C VAL A 255 17.16 -40.13 0.57
N SER A 256 15.98 -40.15 1.19
CA SER A 256 15.68 -41.07 2.30
C SER A 256 14.18 -41.32 2.49
N GLN A 257 13.41 -41.55 1.42
CA GLN A 257 12.11 -42.24 1.53
C GLN A 257 11.80 -43.03 0.25
N ALA A 258 12.53 -44.12 0.02
CA ALA A 258 12.13 -45.15 -0.94
C ALA A 258 12.83 -46.49 -0.63
N SER A 259 12.36 -47.21 0.39
CA SER A 259 12.43 -48.68 0.47
C SER A 259 11.88 -49.19 1.82
N ALA A 260 10.56 -49.32 1.90
CA ALA A 260 9.96 -50.29 2.79
C ALA A 260 8.91 -51.05 1.97
N SER A 261 9.35 -52.14 1.34
CA SER A 261 8.42 -53.12 0.77
C SER A 261 7.86 -54.00 1.89
N PRO A 262 6.60 -54.44 1.77
CA PRO A 262 5.89 -55.20 2.79
C PRO A 262 6.14 -56.70 2.62
N ASN A 263 6.03 -57.47 3.71
CA ASN A 263 5.83 -58.92 3.63
C ASN A 263 4.68 -59.36 4.54
N PRO A 264 4.04 -60.52 4.23
CA PRO A 264 2.61 -60.72 4.42
C PRO A 264 2.27 -61.76 5.51
N VAL A 265 1.01 -61.66 5.98
CA VAL A 265 0.03 -62.70 6.34
C VAL A 265 0.51 -63.95 7.11
N LEU A 266 -0.11 -64.21 8.27
CA LEU A 266 -0.68 -65.51 8.61
C LEU A 266 -1.76 -65.40 9.71
N GLU A 267 -2.77 -66.26 9.56
CA GLU A 267 -4.13 -66.26 10.10
C GLU A 267 -4.29 -66.91 11.49
N GLY A 268 -5.51 -66.75 12.07
CA GLY A 268 -6.08 -67.65 13.10
C GLY A 268 -6.83 -66.89 14.20
N SER A 269 -8.13 -66.59 14.06
CA SER A 269 -9.29 -67.33 14.62
C SER A 269 -9.30 -67.39 16.17
N THR A 270 -10.32 -67.02 16.95
CA THR A 270 -11.77 -67.32 16.89
C THR A 270 -12.51 -66.56 18.00
N GLY A 271 -13.77 -66.16 17.73
CA GLY A 271 -14.94 -66.14 18.67
C GLY A 271 -14.87 -65.30 19.96
N THR A 272 -15.94 -64.84 20.60
CA THR A 272 -17.39 -65.07 20.50
C THR A 272 -18.09 -64.02 21.40
N THR A 273 -19.36 -63.71 21.12
CA THR A 273 -20.44 -63.30 22.06
C THR A 273 -20.35 -61.99 22.86
N GLY A 274 -21.18 -61.02 22.45
CA GLY A 274 -22.47 -60.80 23.14
C GLY A 274 -22.55 -59.77 24.29
N PRO A 275 -23.76 -59.23 24.55
CA PRO A 275 -23.98 -57.79 24.81
C PRO A 275 -24.55 -57.50 26.22
N GLU A 276 -24.58 -56.22 26.62
CA GLU A 276 -25.44 -55.56 27.65
C GLU A 276 -24.73 -54.27 28.11
N ASP A 277 -25.34 -53.14 28.49
CA ASP A 277 -26.71 -52.65 28.57
C ASP A 277 -26.61 -51.15 29.00
N ARG A 278 -27.73 -50.42 28.90
CA ARG A 278 -28.09 -49.19 29.66
C ARG A 278 -27.61 -47.79 29.21
N ALA A 279 -28.55 -47.12 28.55
CA ALA A 279 -28.95 -45.71 28.76
C ALA A 279 -29.46 -45.49 30.24
N PRO A 280 -29.75 -44.26 30.77
CA PRO A 280 -30.30 -43.08 30.07
C PRO A 280 -29.89 -41.66 30.53
N LYS A 281 -30.30 -40.69 29.67
CA LYS A 281 -30.64 -39.26 29.85
C LYS A 281 -31.24 -38.87 31.22
N PRO A 282 -31.21 -37.58 31.68
CA PRO A 282 -32.22 -36.60 31.21
C PRO A 282 -31.92 -35.06 31.28
N THR A 283 -32.61 -34.32 30.39
CA THR A 283 -33.33 -33.00 30.53
C THR A 283 -32.65 -31.77 31.18
N ALA A 284 -32.80 -30.52 30.71
CA ALA A 284 -34.03 -29.73 30.50
C ALA A 284 -33.70 -28.46 29.66
N LYS A 285 -34.49 -28.06 28.63
CA LYS A 285 -35.68 -27.17 28.65
C LYS A 285 -35.52 -25.85 29.43
N THR A 286 -35.42 -24.72 28.71
CA THR A 286 -36.37 -23.58 28.80
C THR A 286 -36.12 -22.52 27.72
N ALA A 287 -37.16 -22.21 26.95
CA ALA A 287 -37.47 -20.91 26.33
C ALA A 287 -38.83 -20.45 26.94
N PRO A 288 -39.49 -19.35 26.54
CA PRO A 288 -39.09 -18.07 25.94
C PRO A 288 -39.64 -16.87 26.79
N LYS A 289 -39.39 -15.60 26.40
CA LYS A 289 -40.28 -14.46 26.72
C LYS A 289 -39.95 -13.18 25.91
N ASP A 290 -40.78 -12.94 24.91
CA ASP A 290 -41.25 -11.61 24.47
C ASP A 290 -42.67 -11.41 25.06
N PRO A 291 -43.41 -10.28 24.90
CA PRO A 291 -43.08 -8.93 24.43
C PRO A 291 -43.60 -7.82 25.39
N ALA A 292 -43.19 -6.55 25.19
CA ALA A 292 -44.03 -5.40 25.61
C ALA A 292 -43.70 -4.12 24.83
N LYS A 293 -44.68 -3.68 24.01
CA LYS A 293 -44.91 -2.31 23.54
C LYS A 293 -46.14 -1.81 24.31
N PRO A 294 -46.26 -0.52 24.70
CA PRO A 294 -47.14 0.40 23.94
C PRO A 294 -46.71 1.90 24.02
N THR A 295 -46.52 2.62 22.89
CA THR A 295 -47.43 3.64 22.27
C THR A 295 -47.38 5.05 22.94
N PRO A 296 -48.15 6.08 22.52
CA PRO A 296 -47.62 7.25 21.78
C PRO A 296 -48.08 8.64 22.30
N GLU A 297 -47.37 9.72 22.03
CA GLU A 297 -47.92 11.10 22.18
C GLU A 297 -47.35 11.99 21.05
N THR A 298 -48.16 12.39 20.04
CA THR A 298 -48.96 13.65 19.94
C THR A 298 -48.11 14.89 20.17
N GLY A 299 -47.74 15.66 19.13
CA GLY A 299 -48.58 16.72 18.52
C GLY A 299 -47.83 18.05 18.71
N GLY A 300 -47.40 18.77 17.66
CA GLY A 300 -48.21 19.66 16.86
C GLY A 300 -47.39 20.91 16.44
N PRO A 301 -47.93 21.78 15.55
CA PRO A 301 -47.17 22.52 14.55
C PRO A 301 -46.93 24.00 14.89
N GLY A 302 -45.89 24.60 14.31
CA GLY A 302 -45.61 26.04 14.37
C GLY A 302 -45.11 26.59 13.03
N ALA A 303 -45.99 27.28 12.32
CA ALA A 303 -45.74 28.03 11.09
C ALA A 303 -45.17 29.44 11.37
N THR A 304 -44.89 30.19 10.28
CA THR A 304 -44.52 31.64 10.15
C THR A 304 -43.00 31.90 10.10
N LYS A 305 -42.39 32.74 9.25
CA LYS A 305 -42.74 33.82 8.28
C LYS A 305 -41.51 33.92 7.31
N ALA A 306 -41.64 34.01 5.99
CA ALA A 306 -41.86 35.22 5.16
C ALA A 306 -40.92 36.42 5.42
N SER A 307 -40.02 36.70 4.45
CA SER A 307 -39.39 37.99 4.04
C SER A 307 -37.92 37.74 3.70
N GLY A 308 -37.30 38.06 2.57
CA GLY A 308 -37.56 38.94 1.43
C GLY A 308 -36.15 39.26 0.84
N PRO A 309 -35.98 39.42 -0.48
CA PRO A 309 -34.65 39.55 -1.09
C PRO A 309 -34.12 40.98 -0.97
N ARG A 310 -32.89 41.16 -0.48
CA ARG A 310 -32.17 42.43 -0.56
C ARG A 310 -31.28 42.46 -1.80
N THR A 311 -31.78 43.15 -2.82
CA THR A 311 -30.98 43.82 -3.84
C THR A 311 -30.26 45.03 -3.22
N SER A 312 -28.97 45.19 -3.50
CA SER A 312 -28.39 46.53 -3.67
C SER A 312 -27.23 46.48 -4.67
N PRO A 313 -27.26 47.34 -5.71
CA PRO A 313 -26.19 47.50 -6.68
C PRO A 313 -25.19 48.56 -6.19
N SER A 314 -23.90 48.35 -6.45
CA SER A 314 -22.88 49.40 -6.31
C SER A 314 -22.40 49.80 -7.71
N LYS A 315 -22.85 50.98 -8.14
CA LYS A 315 -22.31 51.78 -9.24
C LYS A 315 -21.15 52.63 -8.71
N GLY A 316 -20.18 52.90 -9.57
CA GLY A 316 -19.32 54.09 -9.50
C GLY A 316 -17.86 53.77 -9.82
N SER A 317 -17.38 54.10 -11.04
CA SER A 317 -16.81 55.42 -11.38
C SER A 317 -15.37 55.54 -10.85
N SER A 318 -14.34 56.02 -11.54
CA SER A 318 -14.10 56.58 -12.88
C SER A 318 -12.59 56.84 -12.95
N LYS A 319 -12.07 56.94 -14.18
CA LYS A 319 -11.02 57.88 -14.64
C LYS A 319 -9.70 58.02 -13.82
N LYS A 320 -8.59 57.72 -14.50
CA LYS A 320 -7.54 58.67 -14.95
C LYS A 320 -6.48 57.86 -15.71
N LYS A 321 -6.29 57.99 -17.03
CA LYS A 321 -5.62 59.06 -17.79
C LYS A 321 -4.25 59.49 -17.23
N THR A 322 -3.29 59.57 -18.16
CA THR A 322 -1.94 60.16 -18.11
C THR A 322 -0.94 59.36 -17.26
N LYS A 323 0.26 59.01 -17.74
CA LYS A 323 1.12 59.62 -18.78
C LYS A 323 2.03 58.52 -19.35
#